data_AF-A0A068QUE0-F1
#
_entry.id   AF-A0A068QUE0-F1
#
_cell.length_a   1.000
_cell.length_b   1.000
_cell.length_c   1.000
_cell.angle_alpha   90.00
_cell.angle_beta   90.00
_cell.angle_gamma   90.00
#
_symmetry.space_group_name_H-M   'P 1'
#
loop_
_entity.id
_entity.type
_entity.pdbx_description
1 polymer ?
#
loop_
_entity_poly.entity_id
_entity_poly.type
_entity_poly.pdbx_seq_one_letter_code
_entity_poly.pdbx_strand_id
1 'polypeptide(L)'
;MVVVKNLGLSKTVERAENAQPRGNYADKSTKSTQAFESNVQAWGGVAATIDRTAMYLMNDNNGAGLNFWDGTQFQGLARYPGRAGTLALTRDLFGVGQSWVDLTGSCRAGVNYKNETGRTICVFVRLGMATTQTTEIRVNGTVAGLWTSSGGNQHTSQGAFAIVPPEAHYSATATQGDSTVLNWSELR
;
A
#
# COMPACT_ATOMS: atom_id res chain seq x y z
N MET A 1 69.44 -29.90 43.88
CA MET A 1 68.64 -30.28 42.70
C MET A 1 67.17 -30.23 43.10
N VAL A 2 66.47 -29.13 42.79
CA VAL A 2 65.05 -28.97 43.14
C VAL A 2 64.22 -29.49 41.97
N VAL A 3 63.49 -30.58 42.20
CA VAL A 3 62.54 -31.12 41.22
C VAL A 3 61.28 -30.28 41.28
N VAL A 4 61.02 -29.50 40.24
CA VAL A 4 59.74 -28.78 40.10
C VAL A 4 58.67 -29.81 39.71
N LYS A 5 57.74 -30.07 40.61
CA LYS A 5 56.54 -30.88 40.33
C LYS A 5 55.71 -30.19 39.25
N ASN A 6 55.40 -30.92 38.19
CA ASN A 6 54.43 -30.53 37.17
C ASN A 6 53.06 -30.33 37.86
N LEU A 7 52.54 -29.09 37.88
CA LEU A 7 51.40 -28.68 38.71
C LEU A 7 50.03 -29.14 38.23
N GLY A 8 49.94 -30.04 37.23
CA GLY A 8 48.71 -30.77 36.93
C GLY A 8 47.46 -29.90 36.68
N LEU A 9 47.63 -28.68 36.17
CA LEU A 9 46.50 -27.81 35.88
C LEU A 9 45.92 -28.13 34.50
N SER A 10 45.15 -29.23 34.39
CA SER A 10 44.07 -29.28 33.41
C SER A 10 42.92 -28.43 33.96
N LYS A 11 43.12 -27.11 34.04
CA LYS A 11 42.01 -26.20 34.36
C LYS A 11 41.09 -26.22 33.15
N THR A 12 39.99 -26.94 33.26
CA THR A 12 38.76 -26.59 32.54
C THR A 12 38.51 -25.14 32.90
N VAL A 13 38.74 -24.23 31.96
CA VAL A 13 38.48 -22.80 32.17
C VAL A 13 36.98 -22.70 32.41
N GLU A 14 36.57 -22.48 33.65
CA GLU A 14 35.18 -22.12 33.95
C GLU A 14 34.85 -20.93 33.06
N ARG A 15 33.86 -21.09 32.18
CA ARG A 15 33.38 -19.98 31.37
C ARG A 15 32.98 -18.89 32.36
N ALA A 16 33.47 -17.67 32.14
CA ALA A 16 32.96 -16.50 32.83
C ALA A 16 31.42 -16.54 32.77
N GLU A 17 30.75 -16.17 33.87
CA GLU A 17 29.29 -16.29 34.00
C GLU A 17 28.51 -15.60 32.85
N ASN A 18 29.16 -14.69 32.12
CA ASN A 18 28.62 -13.93 30.99
C ASN A 18 29.20 -14.33 29.61
N ALA A 19 29.92 -15.45 29.50
CA ALA A 19 30.49 -15.88 28.23
C ALA A 19 29.40 -16.42 27.30
N GLN A 20 29.06 -15.68 26.26
CA GLN A 20 28.15 -16.13 25.21
C GLN A 20 28.80 -17.28 24.39
N PRO A 21 28.07 -18.34 24.00
CA PRO A 21 28.61 -19.39 23.13
C PRO A 21 29.11 -18.83 21.79
N ARG A 22 30.18 -19.40 21.23
CA ARG A 22 30.63 -19.04 19.88
C ARG A 22 29.59 -19.58 18.87
N GLY A 23 29.10 -18.74 17.96
CA GLY A 23 28.10 -19.12 16.95
C GLY A 23 27.17 -17.97 16.57
N ASN A 24 26.11 -18.29 15.81
CA ASN A 24 25.12 -17.33 15.31
C ASN A 24 24.04 -17.03 16.36
N TYR A 25 24.45 -16.44 17.48
CA TYR A 25 23.59 -16.07 18.60
C TYR A 25 23.36 -14.57 18.63
N ALA A 26 22.16 -14.13 18.98
CA ALA A 26 21.87 -12.72 19.21
C ALA A 26 22.73 -12.18 20.35
N ASP A 27 23.64 -11.27 20.04
CA ASP A 27 24.37 -10.46 21.01
C ASP A 27 23.44 -9.37 21.55
N LYS A 28 23.06 -9.48 22.82
CA LYS A 28 22.16 -8.52 23.47
C LYS A 28 22.86 -7.21 23.85
N SER A 29 24.19 -7.16 23.76
CA SER A 29 25.00 -6.02 24.18
C SER A 29 25.35 -5.07 23.03
N THR A 30 25.31 -5.54 21.79
CA THR A 30 25.62 -4.69 20.63
C THR A 30 24.44 -3.80 20.24
N LYS A 31 24.77 -2.56 19.86
CA LYS A 31 23.82 -1.62 19.24
C LYS A 31 23.88 -1.66 17.70
N SER A 32 24.76 -2.49 17.13
CA SER A 32 24.88 -2.66 15.68
C SER A 32 23.86 -3.66 15.15
N THR A 33 23.52 -3.52 13.86
CA THR A 33 22.73 -4.53 13.13
C THR A 33 23.38 -5.91 13.23
N GLN A 34 22.56 -6.93 13.49
CA GLN A 34 22.98 -8.33 13.48
C GLN A 34 22.27 -9.06 12.35
N ALA A 35 23.03 -9.78 11.54
CA ALA A 35 22.52 -10.59 10.44
C ALA A 35 22.61 -12.07 10.80
N PHE A 36 21.54 -12.82 10.55
CA PHE A 36 21.49 -14.26 10.77
C PHE A 36 21.44 -14.96 9.41
N GLU A 37 22.27 -15.98 9.21
CA GLU A 37 22.35 -16.74 7.95
C GLU A 37 21.17 -17.70 7.73
N SER A 38 20.23 -17.78 8.68
CA SER A 38 19.07 -18.69 8.64
C SER A 38 17.86 -18.09 9.36
N ASN A 39 16.76 -18.84 9.37
CA ASN A 39 15.50 -18.45 9.97
C ASN A 39 15.64 -18.19 11.48
N VAL A 40 15.09 -17.06 11.94
CA VAL A 40 14.91 -16.80 13.37
C VAL A 40 13.57 -17.41 13.78
N GLN A 41 13.62 -18.42 14.67
CA GLN A 41 12.43 -19.07 15.22
C GLN A 41 12.20 -18.64 16.67
N ALA A 42 10.96 -18.32 17.01
CA ALA A 42 10.53 -17.98 18.37
C ALA A 42 9.15 -18.58 18.65
N TRP A 43 8.92 -19.04 19.88
CA TRP A 43 7.65 -19.69 20.26
C TRP A 43 6.53 -18.70 20.64
N GLY A 44 6.89 -17.49 21.08
CA GLY A 44 5.91 -16.44 21.43
C GLY A 44 5.79 -15.32 20.39
N GLY A 45 6.91 -14.92 19.78
CA GLY A 45 6.95 -13.89 18.76
C GLY A 45 8.33 -13.24 18.64
N VAL A 46 8.52 -12.48 17.57
CA VAL A 46 9.70 -11.62 17.39
C VAL A 46 9.23 -10.18 17.49
N ALA A 47 9.86 -9.40 18.37
CA ALA A 47 9.50 -8.01 18.61
C ALA A 47 10.68 -7.09 18.30
N ALA A 48 10.40 -5.98 17.64
CA ALA A 48 11.29 -4.82 17.62
C ALA A 48 10.65 -3.74 18.49
N THR A 49 11.35 -3.31 19.53
CA THR A 49 10.88 -2.28 20.46
C THR A 49 11.87 -1.12 20.51
N ILE A 50 11.39 0.10 20.36
CA ILE A 50 12.14 1.32 20.67
C ILE A 50 11.32 2.14 21.66
N ASP A 51 11.92 2.44 22.81
CA ASP A 51 11.24 3.04 23.96
C ASP A 51 9.95 2.31 24.35
N ARG A 52 8.80 2.83 23.91
CA ARG A 52 7.49 2.21 24.14
C ARG A 52 6.82 1.70 22.85
N THR A 53 7.30 2.06 21.67
CA THR A 53 6.72 1.57 20.41
C THR A 53 7.24 0.19 20.09
N ALA A 54 6.35 -0.71 19.68
CA ALA A 54 6.70 -2.09 19.37
C ALA A 54 6.00 -2.58 18.09
N MET A 55 6.77 -3.33 17.28
CA MET A 55 6.22 -4.16 16.22
C MET A 55 6.46 -5.63 16.58
N TYR A 56 5.38 -6.42 16.62
CA TYR A 56 5.48 -7.85 16.89
C TYR A 56 5.05 -8.67 15.67
N LEU A 57 5.89 -9.64 15.29
CA LEU A 57 5.53 -10.77 14.45
C LEU A 57 5.06 -11.90 15.36
N MET A 58 3.76 -12.18 15.39
CA MET A 58 3.17 -13.17 16.30
C MET A 58 2.27 -14.14 15.55
N ASN A 59 2.18 -15.36 16.06
CA ASN A 59 1.15 -16.32 15.69
C ASN A 59 0.21 -16.46 16.89
N ASP A 60 -1.01 -15.95 16.79
CA ASP A 60 -2.05 -16.09 17.81
C ASP A 60 -3.04 -17.20 17.40
N ASN A 61 -4.07 -17.43 18.23
CA ASN A 61 -5.13 -18.41 17.91
C ASN A 61 -5.87 -18.11 16.58
N ASN A 62 -5.66 -16.93 16.02
CA ASN A 62 -6.28 -16.44 14.80
C ASN A 62 -5.24 -16.24 13.66
N GLY A 63 -4.03 -16.81 13.78
CA GLY A 63 -3.01 -16.89 12.73
C GLY A 63 -1.82 -15.93 12.88
N ALA A 64 -0.94 -15.94 11.88
CA ALA A 64 0.24 -15.07 11.83
C ALA A 64 -0.14 -13.61 11.52
N GLY A 65 0.47 -12.63 12.20
CA GLY A 65 0.20 -11.22 11.94
C GLY A 65 1.27 -10.26 12.48
N LEU A 66 1.17 -8.99 12.05
CA LEU A 66 1.94 -7.85 12.55
C LEU A 66 1.08 -7.04 13.52
N ASN A 67 1.48 -6.97 14.78
CA ASN A 67 0.83 -6.17 15.82
C ASN A 67 1.62 -4.88 16.04
N PHE A 68 0.90 -3.75 16.08
CA PHE A 68 1.46 -2.42 16.28
C PHE A 68 1.03 -1.88 17.65
N TRP A 69 2.01 -1.47 18.46
CA TRP A 69 1.80 -0.91 19.79
C TRP A 69 2.52 0.42 19.92
N ASP A 70 1.85 1.45 20.47
CA ASP A 70 2.44 2.79 20.63
C ASP A 70 3.12 3.02 21.98
N GLY A 71 3.05 2.04 22.88
CA GLY A 71 3.57 2.16 24.24
C GLY A 71 2.54 2.24 25.34
N THR A 72 1.29 2.40 24.96
CA THR A 72 0.16 2.49 25.89
C THR A 72 -1.04 1.73 25.38
N GLN A 73 -1.24 1.67 24.06
CA GLN A 73 -2.39 1.06 23.43
C GLN A 73 -2.03 0.30 22.15
N PHE A 74 -2.82 -0.73 21.90
CA PHE A 74 -2.82 -1.47 20.64
C PHE A 74 -3.38 -0.58 19.53
N GLN A 75 -2.58 -0.40 18.47
CA GLN A 75 -2.90 0.48 17.35
C GLN A 75 -3.54 -0.28 16.18
N GLY A 76 -3.40 -1.61 16.14
CA GLY A 76 -3.96 -2.43 15.08
C GLY A 76 -3.17 -3.69 14.81
N LEU A 77 -3.78 -4.57 14.03
CA LEU A 77 -3.21 -5.86 13.61
C LEU A 77 -3.41 -6.04 12.11
N ALA A 78 -2.32 -6.24 11.39
CA ALA A 78 -2.36 -6.74 10.03
C ALA A 78 -2.23 -8.27 10.07
N ARG A 79 -3.32 -8.99 9.80
CA ARG A 79 -3.31 -10.46 9.75
C ARG A 79 -2.81 -10.94 8.40
N TYR A 80 -2.06 -12.04 8.40
CA TYR A 80 -1.76 -12.78 7.19
C TYR A 80 -3.07 -13.28 6.58
N PRO A 81 -3.41 -12.88 5.34
CA PRO A 81 -4.73 -13.14 4.76
C PRO A 81 -4.87 -14.57 4.20
N GLY A 82 -3.97 -15.50 4.53
CA GLY A 82 -3.95 -16.84 3.95
C GLY A 82 -3.56 -16.87 2.46
N ARG A 83 -3.03 -15.76 1.93
CA ARG A 83 -2.58 -15.60 0.54
C ARG A 83 -1.30 -14.76 0.51
N ALA A 84 -0.40 -15.06 -0.42
CA ALA A 84 0.75 -14.21 -0.69
C ALA A 84 0.30 -12.84 -1.23
N GLY A 85 1.00 -11.77 -0.87
CA GLY A 85 0.67 -10.42 -1.31
C GLY A 85 1.51 -9.33 -0.63
N THR A 86 1.31 -8.08 -1.04
CA THR A 86 1.94 -6.90 -0.44
C THR A 86 0.96 -6.24 0.53
N LEU A 87 1.45 -5.82 1.71
CA LEU A 87 0.67 -4.97 2.61
C LEU A 87 0.59 -3.56 2.01
N ALA A 88 -0.63 -3.04 1.90
CA ALA A 88 -0.87 -1.70 1.39
C ALA A 88 -1.47 -0.82 2.49
N LEU A 89 -1.16 0.47 2.49
CA LEU A 89 -1.84 1.42 3.36
C LEU A 89 -3.26 1.65 2.84
N THR A 90 -4.20 2.01 3.70
CA THR A 90 -5.58 2.31 3.28
C THR A 90 -5.65 3.36 2.17
N ARG A 91 -4.72 4.33 2.16
CA ARG A 91 -4.61 5.35 1.12
C ARG A 91 -4.20 4.81 -0.26
N ASP A 92 -3.59 3.63 -0.30
CA ASP A 92 -3.18 2.95 -1.53
C ASP A 92 -4.34 2.13 -2.12
N LEU A 93 -5.44 1.97 -1.37
CA LEU A 93 -6.63 1.23 -1.78
C LEU A 93 -7.62 2.16 -2.47
N PHE A 94 -8.02 1.80 -3.70
CA PHE A 94 -9.05 2.52 -4.44
C PHE A 94 -10.43 2.39 -3.73
N GLY A 95 -11.13 3.52 -3.60
CA GLY A 95 -12.49 3.61 -3.05
C GLY A 95 -12.59 3.70 -1.53
N VAL A 96 -11.53 3.40 -0.76
CA VAL A 96 -11.59 3.43 0.71
C VAL A 96 -11.40 4.87 1.23
N GLY A 97 -12.39 5.38 1.97
CA GLY A 97 -12.35 6.74 2.51
C GLY A 97 -12.41 7.84 1.44
N GLN A 98 -12.91 7.50 0.25
CA GLN A 98 -13.19 8.43 -0.84
C GLN A 98 -14.68 8.77 -0.88
N SER A 99 -15.04 9.91 -1.47
CA SER A 99 -16.43 10.32 -1.67
C SER A 99 -16.66 10.85 -3.08
N TRP A 100 -17.89 10.71 -3.58
CA TRP A 100 -18.27 11.29 -4.86
C TRP A 100 -18.37 12.81 -4.74
N VAL A 101 -17.69 13.51 -5.64
CA VAL A 101 -17.70 14.97 -5.76
C VAL A 101 -18.18 15.35 -7.15
N ASP A 102 -19.25 16.13 -7.23
CA ASP A 102 -19.76 16.71 -8.47
C ASP A 102 -18.88 17.89 -8.91
N LEU A 103 -18.35 17.82 -10.13
CA LEU A 103 -17.54 18.85 -10.77
C LEU A 103 -18.15 19.35 -12.07
N THR A 104 -19.43 19.08 -12.34
CA THR A 104 -20.08 19.44 -13.60
C THR A 104 -19.88 20.93 -13.95
N GLY A 105 -19.93 21.84 -12.96
CA GLY A 105 -19.70 23.27 -13.16
C GLY A 105 -18.23 23.70 -13.30
N SER A 106 -17.29 22.87 -12.85
CA SER A 106 -15.86 23.21 -12.73
C SER A 106 -15.01 22.60 -13.84
N CYS A 107 -15.47 21.49 -14.42
CA CYS A 107 -14.77 20.80 -15.49
C CYS A 107 -15.30 21.16 -16.89
N ARG A 108 -14.45 21.02 -17.91
CA ARG A 108 -14.76 21.26 -19.32
C ARG A 108 -14.17 20.14 -20.15
N ALA A 109 -14.88 19.76 -21.21
CA ALA A 109 -14.37 18.78 -22.16
C ALA A 109 -13.11 19.31 -22.89
N GLY A 110 -12.21 18.40 -23.26
CA GLY A 110 -10.94 18.71 -23.92
C GLY A 110 -9.87 19.32 -23.02
N VAL A 111 -10.20 19.70 -21.79
CA VAL A 111 -9.21 20.18 -20.82
C VAL A 111 -8.49 19.00 -20.18
N ASN A 112 -7.16 19.10 -20.08
CA ASN A 112 -6.31 18.10 -19.45
C ASN A 112 -6.12 18.43 -17.97
N TYR A 113 -6.81 17.71 -17.11
CA TYR A 113 -6.72 17.81 -15.65
C TYR A 113 -5.61 16.89 -15.13
N LYS A 114 -5.08 17.20 -13.95
CA LYS A 114 -4.12 16.34 -13.23
C LYS A 114 -4.78 15.83 -11.96
N ASN A 115 -4.65 14.54 -11.69
CA ASN A 115 -5.09 13.98 -10.41
C ASN A 115 -4.06 14.30 -9.31
N GLU A 116 -4.29 15.39 -8.58
CA GLU A 116 -3.41 15.87 -7.50
C GLU A 116 -3.83 15.37 -6.11
N THR A 117 -4.80 14.45 -6.03
CA THR A 117 -5.35 13.98 -4.74
C THR A 117 -4.38 13.08 -3.96
N GLY A 118 -3.29 12.66 -4.59
CA GLY A 118 -2.38 11.64 -4.04
C GLY A 118 -2.98 10.24 -3.96
N ARG A 119 -4.18 10.01 -4.54
CA ARG A 119 -4.90 8.73 -4.56
C ARG A 119 -5.41 8.42 -5.95
N THR A 120 -5.59 7.15 -6.27
CA THR A 120 -6.32 6.75 -7.47
C THR A 120 -7.76 7.24 -7.36
N ILE A 121 -8.28 7.87 -8.41
CA ILE A 121 -9.69 8.32 -8.48
C ILE A 121 -10.43 7.56 -9.57
N CYS A 122 -11.76 7.53 -9.49
CA CYS A 122 -12.62 7.18 -10.61
C CYS A 122 -13.30 8.44 -11.10
N VAL A 123 -13.24 8.67 -12.40
CA VAL A 123 -13.86 9.81 -13.07
C VAL A 123 -15.01 9.28 -13.90
N PHE A 124 -16.20 9.84 -13.73
CA PHE A 124 -17.35 9.63 -14.59
C PHE A 124 -17.67 10.93 -15.33
N VAL A 125 -17.85 10.84 -16.65
CA VAL A 125 -18.22 11.98 -17.49
C VAL A 125 -19.36 11.58 -18.41
N ARG A 126 -20.35 12.47 -18.54
CA ARG A 126 -21.40 12.41 -19.56
C ARG A 126 -21.36 13.71 -20.37
N LEU A 127 -21.26 13.57 -21.69
CA LEU A 127 -21.16 14.69 -22.62
C LEU A 127 -22.39 14.77 -23.53
N GLY A 128 -22.75 16.00 -23.89
CA GLY A 128 -23.56 16.45 -25.02
C GLY A 128 -24.89 15.74 -25.24
N MET A 129 -25.62 16.11 -26.29
CA MET A 129 -26.65 15.24 -26.86
C MET A 129 -26.59 15.32 -28.38
N ALA A 130 -26.43 14.19 -29.07
CA ALA A 130 -26.36 14.12 -30.53
C ALA A 130 -26.96 12.81 -31.05
N THR A 131 -27.29 12.76 -32.35
CA THR A 131 -27.78 11.54 -33.02
C THR A 131 -26.79 10.39 -32.91
N THR A 132 -25.50 10.68 -33.03
CA THR A 132 -24.41 9.83 -32.55
C THR A 132 -23.55 10.61 -31.59
N GLN A 133 -23.49 10.15 -30.35
CA GLN A 133 -22.78 10.80 -29.25
C GLN A 133 -21.73 9.84 -28.69
N THR A 134 -20.54 10.38 -28.44
CA THR A 134 -19.44 9.67 -27.80
C THR A 134 -19.05 10.37 -26.50
N THR A 135 -18.56 9.60 -25.54
CA THR A 135 -17.80 10.12 -24.41
C THR A 135 -16.53 9.29 -24.29
N GLU A 136 -15.40 9.89 -24.62
CA GLU A 136 -14.06 9.30 -24.52
C GLU A 136 -13.31 9.97 -23.37
N ILE A 137 -12.78 9.18 -22.45
CA ILE A 137 -11.88 9.63 -21.37
C ILE A 137 -10.50 9.07 -21.67
N ARG A 138 -9.52 9.96 -21.79
CA ARG A 138 -8.11 9.60 -21.93
C ARG A 138 -7.38 9.81 -20.61
N VAL A 139 -6.48 8.89 -20.29
CA VAL A 139 -5.55 8.98 -19.15
C VAL A 139 -4.14 8.83 -19.70
N ASN A 140 -3.30 9.83 -19.50
CA ASN A 140 -1.95 9.94 -20.10
C ASN A 140 -1.94 9.67 -21.62
N GLY A 141 -2.98 10.14 -22.33
CA GLY A 141 -3.14 9.98 -23.78
C GLY A 141 -3.79 8.66 -24.22
N THR A 142 -3.86 7.65 -23.36
CA THR A 142 -4.50 6.35 -23.64
C THR A 142 -6.01 6.43 -23.40
N VAL A 143 -6.82 5.89 -24.31
CA VAL A 143 -8.28 5.77 -24.11
C VAL A 143 -8.53 4.78 -22.97
N ALA A 144 -8.96 5.30 -21.83
CA ALA A 144 -9.20 4.54 -20.60
C ALA A 144 -10.69 4.27 -20.36
N GLY A 145 -11.55 5.12 -20.91
CA GLY A 145 -13.00 4.92 -20.95
C GLY A 145 -13.54 5.39 -22.29
N LEU A 146 -14.43 4.61 -22.91
CA LEU A 146 -15.10 5.00 -24.14
C LEU A 146 -16.51 4.45 -24.13
N TRP A 147 -17.46 5.29 -24.49
CA TRP A 147 -18.83 4.86 -24.72
C TRP A 147 -19.43 5.62 -25.90
N THR A 148 -20.20 4.93 -26.73
CA THR A 148 -20.84 5.49 -27.95
C THR A 148 -22.31 5.09 -28.02
N SER A 149 -23.20 6.05 -28.22
CA SER A 149 -24.62 5.81 -28.56
C SER A 149 -24.94 6.35 -29.93
N SER A 150 -25.78 5.60 -30.64
CA SER A 150 -26.47 6.08 -31.83
C SER A 150 -27.97 5.89 -31.66
N GLY A 151 -28.73 6.98 -31.78
CA GLY A 151 -30.19 7.00 -31.64
C GLY A 151 -30.93 7.00 -32.97
N GLY A 152 -30.22 6.80 -34.10
CA GLY A 152 -30.79 7.01 -35.43
C GLY A 152 -31.23 8.47 -35.61
N ASN A 153 -32.54 8.71 -35.48
CA ASN A 153 -33.16 10.05 -35.60
C ASN A 153 -33.33 10.78 -34.25
N GLN A 154 -32.96 10.16 -33.13
CA GLN A 154 -33.09 10.76 -31.79
C GLN A 154 -31.72 11.19 -31.23
N HIS A 155 -31.70 12.31 -30.51
CA HIS A 155 -30.51 12.72 -29.76
C HIS A 155 -30.34 11.82 -28.54
N THR A 156 -29.11 11.35 -28.34
CA THR A 156 -28.73 10.46 -27.25
C THR A 156 -27.58 11.07 -26.46
N SER A 157 -27.41 10.65 -25.21
CA SER A 157 -26.29 11.07 -24.38
C SER A 157 -26.00 10.06 -23.30
N GLN A 158 -24.74 9.73 -23.15
CA GLN A 158 -24.28 8.58 -22.37
C GLN A 158 -22.93 8.87 -21.72
N GLY A 159 -22.71 8.25 -20.57
CA GLY A 159 -21.52 8.47 -19.75
C GLY A 159 -20.46 7.40 -19.95
N ALA A 160 -19.20 7.78 -19.81
CA ALA A 160 -18.10 6.85 -19.64
C ALA A 160 -17.45 7.07 -18.26
N PHE A 161 -16.73 6.06 -17.79
CA PHE A 161 -15.90 6.18 -16.60
C PHE A 161 -14.47 5.71 -16.88
N ALA A 162 -13.51 6.19 -16.10
CA ALA A 162 -12.13 5.74 -16.13
C ALA A 162 -11.49 5.80 -14.74
N ILE A 163 -10.51 4.93 -14.50
CA ILE A 163 -9.64 4.98 -13.32
C ILE A 163 -8.43 5.85 -13.64
N VAL A 164 -8.13 6.82 -12.78
CA VAL A 164 -7.03 7.78 -12.97
C VAL A 164 -6.05 7.63 -11.81
N PRO A 165 -4.83 7.12 -12.04
CA PRO A 165 -3.80 7.03 -11.00
C PRO A 165 -3.41 8.41 -10.43
N PRO A 166 -2.78 8.47 -9.24
CA PRO A 166 -2.16 9.69 -8.75
C PRO A 166 -1.20 10.27 -9.78
N GLU A 167 -1.14 11.60 -9.86
CA GLU A 167 -0.29 12.37 -10.78
C GLU A 167 -0.55 12.18 -12.28
N ALA A 168 -1.47 11.27 -12.65
CA ALA A 168 -1.85 11.08 -14.03
C ALA A 168 -2.68 12.26 -14.55
N HIS A 169 -2.51 12.53 -15.84
CA HIS A 169 -3.29 13.51 -16.57
C HIS A 169 -4.49 12.85 -17.23
N TYR A 170 -5.63 13.51 -17.24
CA TYR A 170 -6.85 12.99 -17.86
C TYR A 170 -7.70 14.08 -18.49
N SER A 171 -8.44 13.70 -19.52
CA SER A 171 -9.35 14.59 -20.25
C SER A 171 -10.53 13.80 -20.78
N ALA A 172 -11.69 14.44 -20.91
CA ALA A 172 -12.86 13.85 -21.56
C ALA A 172 -13.27 14.65 -22.80
N THR A 173 -13.60 13.97 -23.89
CA THR A 173 -14.01 14.59 -25.16
C THR A 173 -15.07 13.75 -25.86
N ALA A 174 -15.92 14.39 -26.66
CA ALA A 174 -16.71 13.69 -27.66
C ALA A 174 -15.92 13.67 -28.98
N THR A 175 -15.51 12.49 -29.44
CA THR A 175 -14.90 12.32 -30.77
C THR A 175 -15.93 12.45 -31.89
N GLN A 176 -17.20 12.20 -31.56
CA GLN A 176 -18.39 12.49 -32.34
C GLN A 176 -19.51 12.99 -31.43
N GLY A 177 -20.23 14.02 -31.87
CA GLY A 177 -21.33 14.65 -31.13
C GLY A 177 -20.93 15.97 -30.46
N ASP A 178 -21.61 16.31 -29.38
CA ASP A 178 -21.40 17.54 -28.62
C ASP A 178 -20.51 17.26 -27.39
N SER A 179 -19.55 18.16 -27.13
CA SER A 179 -18.62 18.07 -26.00
C SER A 179 -19.08 18.87 -24.77
N THR A 180 -20.29 19.40 -24.76
CA THR A 180 -20.85 20.06 -23.57
C THR A 180 -20.90 19.09 -22.39
N VAL A 181 -20.32 19.47 -21.24
CA VAL A 181 -20.36 18.62 -20.04
C VAL A 181 -21.77 18.65 -19.45
N LEU A 182 -22.45 17.51 -19.44
CA LEU A 182 -23.76 17.36 -18.81
C LEU A 182 -23.64 16.82 -17.38
N ASN A 183 -22.66 15.96 -17.13
CA ASN A 183 -22.31 15.52 -15.79
C ASN A 183 -20.82 15.19 -15.71
N TRP A 184 -20.19 15.58 -14.62
CA TRP A 184 -18.83 15.20 -14.28
C TRP A 184 -18.75 14.93 -12.79
N SER A 185 -18.36 13.72 -12.41
CA SER A 185 -18.22 13.36 -11.00
C SER A 185 -16.97 12.53 -10.80
N GLU A 186 -16.35 12.66 -9.62
CA GLU A 186 -15.17 11.88 -9.29
C GLU A 186 -15.29 11.30 -7.89
N LEU A 187 -14.96 10.02 -7.74
CA LEU A 187 -14.75 9.38 -6.46
C LEU A 187 -13.31 9.67 -6.02
N ARG A 188 -13.14 10.55 -5.03
CA ARG A 188 -11.82 11.04 -4.58
C ARG A 188 -11.63 11.02 -3.07
#